data_AF-A0A3Q8UXA6-F1
#
_entry.id   AF-A0A3Q8UXA6-F1
#
_cell.length_a   1.000
_cell.length_b   1.000
_cell.length_c   1.000
_cell.angle_alpha   90.00
_cell.angle_beta   90.00
_cell.angle_gamma   90.00
#
_symmetry.space_group_name_H-M   'P 1'
#
loop_
_entity.id
_entity.type
_entity.pdbx_description
1 polymer ?
#
loop_
_entity_poly.entity_id
_entity_poly.type
_entity_poly.pdbx_seq_one_letter_code
_entity_poly.pdbx_strand_id
1 'polypeptide(L)'
;MTEAPRPGDDVRRAHRAEPIDPDVEVVRPVPAEHRWRGQGAPVAMVALGGGLGSAARYGAGLLWPTEPAAFPWTTLLVNVVGCVAIGVLMVLITEARTAHRLVRPFLGAGVLGGFTTFSTYAVDVQRLVAEEERAAAGVAYLVLTPVAALAAVWAAQAVTRRAVWGPPAGAAAEGEGDA
;
A
#
# COMPACT_ATOMS: atom_id res chain seq x y z
N MET A 1 16.63 65.69 41.31
CA MET A 1 16.96 64.68 42.33
C MET A 1 16.82 63.33 41.64
N THR A 2 17.92 62.83 41.08
CA THR A 2 17.92 61.65 40.19
C THR A 2 17.98 60.39 41.06
N GLU A 3 16.87 59.67 41.14
CA GLU A 3 16.77 58.40 41.87
C GLU A 3 17.53 57.32 41.10
N ALA A 4 18.49 56.67 41.75
CA ALA A 4 19.30 55.62 41.15
C ALA A 4 18.49 54.33 40.96
N PRO A 5 18.71 53.54 39.88
CA PRO A 5 17.98 52.31 39.62
C PRO A 5 18.21 51.27 40.73
N ARG A 6 17.15 50.61 41.20
CA ARG A 6 17.25 49.58 42.25
C ARG A 6 17.82 48.27 41.67
N PRO A 7 18.76 47.60 42.37
CA PRO A 7 19.35 46.36 41.91
C PRO A 7 18.30 45.25 41.94
N GLY A 8 17.80 44.86 40.77
CA GLY A 8 16.75 43.85 40.59
C GLY A 8 15.84 44.10 39.37
N ASP A 9 15.80 45.33 38.86
CA ASP A 9 14.98 45.67 37.70
C ASP A 9 15.53 45.12 36.37
N ASP A 10 16.83 44.84 36.29
CA ASP A 10 17.47 44.29 35.09
C ASP A 10 17.06 42.83 34.80
N VAL A 11 16.87 42.02 35.83
CA VAL A 11 16.51 40.59 35.66
C VAL A 11 15.07 40.45 35.16
N ARG A 12 14.16 41.35 35.57
CA ARG A 12 12.76 41.36 35.08
C ARG A 12 12.60 41.90 33.67
N ARG A 13 13.54 42.70 33.15
CA ARG A 13 13.54 43.17 31.75
C ARG A 13 14.15 42.14 30.80
N ALA A 14 15.20 41.43 31.23
CA ALA A 14 15.87 40.43 30.41
C ALA A 14 14.93 39.30 29.95
N HIS A 15 13.98 38.87 30.79
CA HIS A 15 13.06 37.78 30.45
C HIS A 15 11.85 38.18 29.59
N ARG A 16 11.61 39.48 29.38
CA ARG A 16 10.42 40.00 28.68
C ARG A 16 10.72 40.58 27.30
N ALA A 17 11.99 40.54 26.89
CA ALA A 17 12.51 41.23 25.71
C ALA A 17 13.26 40.29 24.76
N GLU A 18 13.08 38.98 24.88
CA GLU A 18 13.53 38.08 23.82
C GLU A 18 12.47 38.10 22.71
N PRO A 19 12.75 38.71 21.55
CA PRO A 19 11.82 38.72 20.44
C PRO A 19 11.66 37.28 19.98
N ILE A 20 10.42 36.83 19.82
CA ILE A 20 10.14 35.53 19.23
C ILE A 20 10.81 35.49 17.86
N ASP A 21 11.72 34.54 17.68
CA ASP A 21 12.46 34.33 16.45
C ASP A 21 11.48 34.09 15.27
N PRO A 22 11.45 34.97 14.25
CA PRO A 22 10.53 34.87 13.12
C PRO A 22 10.78 33.64 12.25
N ASP A 23 11.93 32.98 12.40
CA ASP A 23 12.32 31.80 11.64
C ASP A 23 11.88 30.48 12.30
N VAL A 24 11.23 30.57 13.47
CA VAL A 24 10.54 29.42 14.07
C VAL A 24 9.24 29.20 13.32
N GLU A 25 9.29 28.32 12.31
CA GLU A 25 8.09 27.77 11.69
C GLU A 25 7.30 27.00 12.75
N VAL A 26 6.30 27.66 13.35
CA VAL A 26 5.33 27.01 14.22
C VAL A 26 4.54 26.04 13.34
N VAL A 27 4.95 24.78 13.34
CA VAL A 27 4.17 23.67 12.77
C VAL A 27 2.88 23.61 13.57
N ARG A 28 1.88 24.39 13.16
CA ARG A 28 0.55 24.34 13.78
C ARG A 28 0.02 22.94 13.48
N PRO A 29 -0.35 22.14 14.49
CA PRO A 29 -1.03 20.89 14.23
C PRO A 29 -2.29 21.23 13.43
N VAL A 30 -2.33 20.80 12.16
CA VAL A 30 -3.50 20.98 11.31
C VAL A 30 -4.67 20.35 12.07
N PRO A 31 -5.73 21.10 12.43
CA PRO A 31 -6.83 20.57 13.23
C PRO A 31 -7.36 19.28 12.58
N ALA A 32 -7.35 18.17 13.33
CA ALA A 32 -7.67 16.83 12.83
C ALA A 32 -9.00 16.79 12.06
N GLU A 33 -9.92 17.68 12.43
CA GLU A 33 -11.20 17.99 11.82
C GLU A 33 -11.17 18.11 10.28
N HIS A 34 -10.08 18.62 9.71
CA HIS A 34 -9.96 18.81 8.26
C HIS A 34 -9.62 17.51 7.50
N ARG A 35 -9.05 16.48 8.14
CA ARG A 35 -8.72 15.19 7.48
C ARG A 35 -9.95 14.35 7.11
N TRP A 36 -11.08 14.59 7.76
CA TRP A 36 -12.30 13.79 7.63
C TRP A 36 -13.31 14.45 6.68
N ARG A 37 -13.26 15.77 6.53
CA ARG A 37 -14.11 16.51 5.59
C ARG A 37 -13.76 16.12 4.15
N GLY A 38 -14.76 15.62 3.41
CA GLY A 38 -14.59 15.18 2.01
C GLY A 38 -14.18 13.72 1.81
N GLN A 39 -14.05 12.92 2.87
CA GLN A 39 -13.68 11.50 2.76
C GLN A 39 -14.86 10.55 2.49
N GLY A 40 -16.10 11.06 2.52
CA GLY A 40 -17.29 10.24 2.31
C GLY A 40 -17.27 9.49 0.97
N ALA A 41 -16.92 10.18 -0.12
CA ALA A 41 -16.84 9.56 -1.44
C ALA A 41 -15.74 8.48 -1.53
N PRO A 42 -14.47 8.74 -1.12
CA PRO A 42 -13.46 7.68 -1.03
C PRO A 42 -13.88 6.48 -0.17
N VAL A 43 -14.47 6.70 1.01
CA VAL A 43 -14.91 5.61 1.91
C VAL A 43 -16.03 4.78 1.26
N ALA A 44 -17.02 5.43 0.63
CA ALA A 44 -18.07 4.73 -0.10
C ALA A 44 -17.49 3.87 -1.24
N MET A 45 -16.50 4.39 -1.96
CA MET A 45 -15.80 3.65 -3.02
C MET A 45 -15.01 2.46 -2.49
N VAL A 46 -14.31 2.61 -1.36
CA VAL A 46 -13.64 1.48 -0.69
C VAL A 46 -14.65 0.42 -0.26
N ALA A 47 -15.79 0.83 0.31
CA ALA A 47 -16.83 -0.10 0.77
C ALA A 47 -17.45 -0.89 -0.40
N LEU A 48 -17.84 -0.20 -1.47
CA LEU A 48 -18.41 -0.83 -2.67
C LEU A 48 -17.41 -1.78 -3.34
N GLY A 49 -16.17 -1.32 -3.53
CA GLY A 49 -15.10 -2.14 -4.09
C GLY A 49 -14.77 -3.33 -3.19
N GLY A 50 -14.69 -3.13 -1.87
CA GLY A 50 -14.39 -4.16 -0.89
C GLY A 50 -15.45 -5.26 -0.83
N GLY A 51 -16.72 -4.88 -0.95
CA GLY A 51 -17.83 -5.83 -1.10
C GLY A 51 -17.70 -6.68 -2.35
N LEU A 52 -17.42 -6.04 -3.50
CA LEU A 52 -17.21 -6.74 -4.77
C LEU A 52 -16.00 -7.69 -4.72
N GLY A 53 -14.86 -7.21 -4.22
CA GLY A 53 -13.64 -8.01 -4.08
C GLY A 53 -13.83 -9.21 -3.15
N SER A 54 -14.46 -8.99 -1.99
CA SER A 54 -14.72 -10.07 -1.03
C SER A 54 -15.70 -11.11 -1.59
N ALA A 55 -16.73 -10.66 -2.32
CA ALA A 55 -17.66 -11.55 -3.01
C ALA A 55 -16.96 -12.38 -4.10
N ALA A 56 -16.05 -11.77 -4.88
CA ALA A 56 -15.26 -12.47 -5.89
C ALA A 56 -14.33 -13.52 -5.27
N ARG A 57 -13.64 -13.19 -4.17
CA ARG A 57 -12.83 -14.15 -3.41
C ARG A 57 -13.68 -15.30 -2.85
N TYR A 58 -14.84 -14.98 -2.27
CA TYR A 58 -15.76 -16.00 -1.77
C TYR A 58 -16.23 -16.92 -2.90
N GLY A 59 -16.60 -16.35 -4.04
CA GLY A 59 -16.94 -17.10 -5.25
C GLY A 59 -15.81 -17.99 -5.76
N ALA A 60 -14.55 -17.53 -5.72
CA ALA A 60 -13.39 -18.36 -6.05
C ALA A 60 -13.28 -19.58 -5.11
N GLY A 61 -13.56 -19.39 -3.82
CA GLY A 61 -13.64 -20.48 -2.84
C GLY A 61 -14.76 -21.50 -3.13
N LEU A 62 -15.89 -21.05 -3.69
CA LEU A 62 -16.97 -21.94 -4.10
C LEU A 62 -16.66 -22.70 -5.40
N LEU A 63 -16.00 -22.04 -6.36
CA LEU A 63 -15.62 -22.65 -7.64
C LEU A 63 -14.46 -23.64 -7.50
N TRP A 64 -13.53 -23.34 -6.61
CA TRP A 64 -12.38 -24.21 -6.32
C TRP A 64 -12.28 -24.46 -4.81
N PRO A 65 -13.11 -25.37 -4.27
CA PRO A 65 -13.06 -25.71 -2.85
C PRO A 65 -11.70 -26.32 -2.51
N THR A 66 -11.08 -25.82 -1.44
CA THR A 66 -9.92 -26.48 -0.84
C THR A 66 -10.41 -27.33 0.32
N GLU A 67 -10.18 -28.64 0.26
CA GLU A 67 -10.49 -29.52 1.39
C GLU A 67 -9.66 -29.11 2.62
N PRO A 68 -10.19 -29.30 3.85
CA PRO A 68 -9.46 -28.96 5.08
C PRO A 68 -8.05 -29.55 5.17
N ALA A 69 -7.84 -30.69 4.53
CA ALA A 69 -6.59 -31.44 4.52
C ALA A 69 -5.67 -31.12 3.34
N ALA A 70 -6.15 -30.34 2.36
CA ALA A 70 -5.43 -30.06 1.13
C ALA A 70 -4.64 -28.75 1.20
N PHE A 71 -3.67 -28.61 0.30
CA PHE A 71 -2.92 -27.37 0.15
C PHE A 71 -3.84 -26.24 -0.34
N PRO A 72 -3.79 -25.03 0.25
CA PRO A 72 -4.71 -23.90 0.02
C PRO A 72 -4.44 -23.15 -1.30
N TRP A 73 -4.59 -23.86 -2.41
CA TRP A 73 -4.37 -23.33 -3.76
C TRP A 73 -5.23 -22.12 -4.07
N THR A 74 -6.49 -22.12 -3.64
CA THR A 74 -7.43 -21.03 -3.94
C THR A 74 -6.99 -19.73 -3.26
N THR A 75 -6.64 -19.80 -1.96
CA THR A 75 -6.12 -18.64 -1.23
C THR A 75 -4.80 -18.14 -1.83
N LEU A 76 -3.89 -19.05 -2.19
CA LEU A 76 -2.63 -18.70 -2.86
C LEU A 76 -2.88 -17.94 -4.14
N LEU A 77 -3.70 -18.49 -5.04
CA LEU A 77 -3.97 -17.91 -6.36
C LEU A 77 -4.69 -16.57 -6.25
N VAL A 78 -5.67 -16.45 -5.36
CA VAL A 78 -6.36 -15.17 -5.12
C VAL A 78 -5.38 -14.09 -4.69
N ASN A 79 -4.46 -14.40 -3.76
CA ASN A 79 -3.44 -13.45 -3.32
C ASN A 79 -2.45 -13.11 -4.45
N VAL A 80 -1.94 -14.09 -5.18
CA VAL A 80 -0.99 -13.87 -6.28
C VAL A 80 -1.62 -13.07 -7.42
N VAL A 81 -2.85 -13.41 -7.84
CA VAL A 81 -3.58 -12.66 -8.88
C VAL A 81 -3.86 -11.23 -8.43
N GLY A 82 -4.24 -11.03 -7.16
CA GLY A 82 -4.40 -9.69 -6.60
C GLY A 82 -3.10 -8.88 -6.60
N CYS A 83 -1.97 -9.53 -6.32
CA CYS A 83 -0.63 -8.94 -6.41
C CYS A 83 -0.22 -8.57 -7.84
N VAL A 84 -0.55 -9.39 -8.83
CA VAL A 84 -0.39 -9.01 -10.26
C VAL A 84 -1.22 -7.78 -10.55
N ALA A 85 -2.50 -7.79 -10.19
CA ALA A 85 -3.43 -6.71 -10.49
C ALA A 85 -3.03 -5.38 -9.82
N ILE A 86 -2.56 -5.38 -8.57
CA ILE A 86 -2.07 -4.15 -7.93
C ILE A 86 -0.77 -3.65 -8.57
N GLY A 87 0.10 -4.55 -9.06
CA GLY A 87 1.30 -4.20 -9.81
C GLY A 87 0.98 -3.45 -11.11
N VAL A 88 0.02 -3.97 -11.89
CA VAL A 88 -0.50 -3.31 -13.10
C VAL A 88 -1.14 -1.96 -12.73
N LEU A 89 -2.05 -1.97 -11.75
CA LEU A 89 -2.79 -0.78 -11.33
C LEU A 89 -1.86 0.35 -10.87
N MET A 90 -0.79 0.01 -10.14
CA MET A 90 0.17 1.00 -9.67
C MET A 90 0.87 1.68 -10.83
N VAL A 91 1.33 0.94 -11.84
CA VAL A 91 1.95 1.55 -13.04
C VAL A 91 0.95 2.46 -13.75
N LEU A 92 -0.27 1.97 -14.00
CA LEU A 92 -1.28 2.75 -14.72
C LEU A 92 -1.69 4.02 -13.95
N ILE A 93 -1.90 3.96 -12.63
CA ILE A 93 -2.34 5.14 -11.87
C ILE A 93 -1.20 6.13 -11.61
N THR A 94 0.02 5.65 -11.38
CA THR A 94 1.12 6.52 -10.96
C THR A 94 1.77 7.20 -12.17
N GLU A 95 1.79 6.53 -13.32
CA GLU A 95 2.47 7.01 -14.52
C GLU A 95 1.48 7.58 -15.56
N ALA A 96 0.19 7.20 -15.56
CA ALA A 96 -0.83 7.91 -16.34
C ALA A 96 -1.32 9.14 -15.58
N ARG A 97 -1.08 10.33 -16.15
CA ARG A 97 -1.32 11.64 -15.52
C ARG A 97 -2.81 11.98 -15.21
N THR A 98 -3.77 11.10 -15.51
CA THR A 98 -5.22 11.44 -15.55
C THR A 98 -6.14 10.43 -14.86
N ALA A 99 -5.68 9.64 -13.89
CA ALA A 99 -6.59 8.79 -13.11
C ALA A 99 -7.48 9.63 -12.16
N HIS A 100 -8.80 9.47 -12.24
CA HIS A 100 -9.75 10.14 -11.32
C HIS A 100 -9.43 9.74 -9.86
N ARG A 101 -9.53 10.70 -8.94
CA ARG A 101 -9.18 10.55 -7.50
C ARG A 101 -9.86 9.38 -6.78
N LEU A 102 -10.94 8.85 -7.35
CA LEU A 102 -11.77 7.78 -6.78
C LEU A 102 -11.40 6.38 -7.29
N VAL A 103 -10.63 6.28 -8.38
CA VAL A 103 -10.20 5.00 -8.95
C VAL A 103 -9.26 4.27 -7.98
N ARG A 104 -8.32 5.00 -7.37
CA ARG A 104 -7.37 4.43 -6.42
C ARG A 104 -8.05 3.83 -5.16
N PRO A 105 -8.96 4.54 -4.46
CA PRO A 105 -9.68 3.95 -3.34
C PRO A 105 -10.62 2.82 -3.77
N PHE A 106 -11.32 2.94 -4.91
CA PHE A 106 -12.21 1.88 -5.40
C PHE A 106 -11.46 0.59 -5.77
N LEU A 107 -10.47 0.68 -6.66
CA LEU A 107 -9.76 -0.51 -7.19
C LEU A 107 -8.68 -1.02 -6.23
N GLY A 108 -7.86 -0.12 -5.68
CA GLY A 108 -6.72 -0.50 -4.85
C GLY A 108 -7.17 -0.98 -3.46
N ALA A 109 -7.71 -0.07 -2.66
CA ALA A 109 -8.12 -0.40 -1.29
C ALA A 109 -9.44 -1.18 -1.23
N GLY A 110 -10.39 -0.90 -2.13
CA GLY A 110 -11.66 -1.61 -2.21
C GLY A 110 -11.52 -2.98 -2.84
N VAL A 111 -11.57 -3.08 -4.17
CA VAL A 111 -11.63 -4.35 -4.91
C VAL A 111 -10.45 -5.26 -4.60
N LEU A 112 -9.22 -4.78 -4.75
CA LEU A 112 -8.04 -5.62 -4.52
C LEU A 112 -7.82 -5.91 -3.03
N GLY A 113 -8.11 -4.96 -2.15
CA GLY A 113 -8.08 -5.17 -0.70
C GLY A 113 -9.10 -6.21 -0.21
N GLY A 114 -10.32 -6.22 -0.76
CA GLY A 114 -11.35 -7.21 -0.43
C GLY A 114 -11.13 -8.57 -1.09
N PHE A 115 -10.57 -8.56 -2.31
CA PHE A 115 -10.24 -9.77 -3.08
C PHE A 115 -9.09 -10.54 -2.43
N THR A 116 -8.02 -9.87 -2.01
CA THR A 116 -6.90 -10.54 -1.33
C THR A 116 -7.19 -10.77 0.15
N THR A 117 -6.46 -11.70 0.80
CA THR A 117 -6.64 -11.99 2.22
C THR A 117 -5.39 -12.51 2.91
N PHE A 118 -4.99 -11.81 3.97
CA PHE A 118 -3.94 -12.27 4.88
C PHE A 118 -4.50 -13.13 6.01
N SER A 119 -5.73 -12.85 6.48
CA SER A 119 -6.33 -13.58 7.60
C SER A 119 -6.63 -15.04 7.25
N THR A 120 -7.22 -15.31 6.08
CA THR A 120 -7.46 -16.69 5.62
C THR A 120 -6.13 -17.42 5.42
N TYR A 121 -5.15 -16.74 4.80
CA TYR A 121 -3.80 -17.26 4.63
C TYR A 121 -3.13 -17.68 5.95
N ALA A 122 -3.20 -16.84 6.99
CA ALA A 122 -2.63 -17.14 8.30
C ALA A 122 -3.30 -18.34 8.96
N VAL A 123 -4.63 -18.47 8.84
CA VAL A 123 -5.37 -19.64 9.34
C VAL A 123 -4.97 -20.90 8.58
N ASP A 124 -4.86 -20.84 7.26
CA ASP A 124 -4.43 -21.96 6.43
C ASP A 124 -3.02 -22.45 6.80
N VAL A 125 -2.07 -21.53 7.02
CA VAL A 125 -0.72 -21.85 7.52
C VAL A 125 -0.80 -22.52 8.91
N GLN A 126 -1.56 -21.92 9.84
CA GLN A 126 -1.69 -22.46 11.19
C GLN A 126 -2.25 -23.87 11.20
N ARG A 127 -3.24 -24.16 10.35
CA ARG A 127 -3.83 -25.50 10.21
C ARG A 127 -2.84 -26.51 9.66
N LEU A 128 -2.11 -26.17 8.60
CA LEU A 128 -1.10 -27.06 8.01
C LEU A 128 0.06 -27.35 8.96
N VAL A 129 0.48 -26.36 9.76
CA VAL A 129 1.57 -26.52 10.73
C VAL A 129 1.16 -27.30 11.97
N ALA A 130 -0.13 -27.24 12.35
CA ALA A 130 -0.65 -27.99 13.49
C ALA A 130 -0.66 -29.51 13.27
N GLU A 131 -0.60 -29.97 12.01
CA GLU A 131 -0.54 -31.39 11.65
C GLU A 131 0.90 -31.79 11.32
N GLU A 132 1.50 -32.69 12.10
CA GLU A 132 2.93 -33.07 11.98
C GLU A 132 3.32 -33.50 10.56
N GLU A 133 2.48 -34.31 9.91
CA GLU A 133 2.72 -34.81 8.54
C GLU A 133 2.76 -33.69 7.48
N ARG A 134 2.18 -32.51 7.78
CA ARG A 134 2.01 -31.39 6.85
C ARG A 134 2.75 -30.14 7.27
N ALA A 135 3.44 -30.16 8.40
CA ALA A 135 4.16 -29.00 8.91
C ALA A 135 5.16 -28.42 7.89
N ALA A 136 5.86 -29.29 7.15
CA ALA A 136 6.74 -28.88 6.07
C ALA A 136 5.99 -28.12 4.95
N ALA A 137 4.81 -28.58 4.56
CA ALA A 137 3.97 -27.90 3.56
C ALA A 137 3.42 -26.57 4.08
N GLY A 138 3.05 -26.49 5.37
CA GLY A 138 2.63 -25.26 6.03
C GLY A 138 3.74 -24.20 6.06
N VAL A 139 4.97 -24.60 6.41
CA VAL A 139 6.14 -23.71 6.37
C VAL A 139 6.47 -23.30 4.94
N ALA A 140 6.41 -24.23 3.98
CA ALA A 140 6.59 -23.91 2.56
C ALA A 140 5.56 -22.89 2.08
N TYR A 141 4.28 -23.06 2.44
CA TYR A 141 3.21 -22.12 2.09
C TYR A 141 3.43 -20.74 2.71
N LEU A 142 3.89 -20.70 3.98
CA LEU A 142 4.21 -19.47 4.71
C LEU A 142 5.31 -18.63 4.02
N VAL A 143 6.30 -19.30 3.43
CA VAL A 143 7.42 -18.62 2.77
C VAL A 143 7.11 -18.33 1.29
N LEU A 144 6.53 -19.31 0.60
CA LEU A 144 6.29 -19.23 -0.84
C LEU A 144 5.30 -18.11 -1.19
N THR A 145 4.23 -17.94 -0.40
CA THR A 145 3.18 -16.97 -0.71
C THR A 145 3.69 -15.53 -0.79
N PRO A 146 4.39 -14.96 0.22
CA PRO A 146 4.93 -13.61 0.12
C PRO A 146 6.01 -13.47 -0.96
N VAL A 147 6.84 -14.49 -1.18
CA VAL A 147 7.86 -14.48 -2.26
C VAL A 147 7.18 -14.41 -3.63
N ALA A 148 6.18 -15.26 -3.88
CA ALA A 148 5.41 -15.25 -5.10
C ALA A 148 4.64 -13.93 -5.30
N ALA A 149 4.07 -13.38 -4.23
CA ALA A 149 3.40 -12.09 -4.25
C ALA A 149 4.32 -10.94 -4.68
N LEU A 150 5.53 -10.85 -4.09
CA LEU A 150 6.52 -9.83 -4.44
C LEU A 150 7.00 -9.98 -5.89
N ALA A 151 7.33 -11.22 -6.29
CA ALA A 151 7.73 -11.52 -7.66
C ALA A 151 6.62 -11.15 -8.67
N ALA A 152 5.37 -11.46 -8.35
CA ALA A 152 4.21 -11.12 -9.16
C ALA A 152 4.03 -9.61 -9.33
N VAL A 153 4.16 -8.83 -8.25
CA VAL A 153 4.10 -7.35 -8.33
C VAL A 153 5.19 -6.82 -9.24
N TRP A 154 6.45 -7.23 -9.03
CA TRP A 154 7.57 -6.74 -9.83
C TRP A 154 7.46 -7.12 -11.30
N ALA A 155 7.10 -8.37 -11.59
CA ALA A 155 6.88 -8.86 -12.95
C ALA A 155 5.75 -8.07 -13.62
N ALA A 156 4.60 -7.90 -12.95
CA ALA A 156 3.48 -7.14 -13.46
C ALA A 156 3.85 -5.68 -13.76
N GLN A 157 4.57 -5.02 -12.85
CA GLN A 157 5.04 -3.65 -13.06
C GLN A 157 6.00 -3.56 -14.26
N ALA A 158 6.95 -4.48 -14.37
CA ALA A 158 7.93 -4.49 -15.46
C ALA A 158 7.28 -4.75 -16.82
N VAL A 159 6.33 -5.69 -16.89
CA VAL A 159 5.57 -5.99 -18.11
C VAL A 159 4.67 -4.81 -18.48
N THR A 160 3.94 -4.24 -17.52
CA THR A 160 3.05 -3.10 -17.77
C THR A 160 3.83 -1.89 -18.28
N ARG A 161 4.99 -1.59 -17.69
CA ARG A 161 5.82 -0.47 -18.16
C ARG A 161 6.32 -0.68 -19.59
N ARG A 162 6.81 -1.88 -19.90
CA ARG A 162 7.25 -2.20 -21.28
C ARG A 162 6.11 -2.10 -22.28
N ALA A 163 4.92 -2.55 -21.92
CA ALA A 163 3.75 -2.51 -22.79
C ALA A 163 3.22 -1.07 -23.02
N VAL A 164 3.30 -0.20 -22.01
CA VAL A 164 2.73 1.16 -22.08
C VAL A 164 3.74 2.19 -22.62
N TRP A 165 5.03 2.08 -22.31
CA TRP A 165 6.06 3.06 -22.72
C TRP A 165 7.09 2.54 -23.73
N GLY A 166 7.09 1.25 -24.08
CA GLY A 166 8.08 0.66 -25.01
C GLY A 166 9.52 0.66 -24.47
N PRO A 167 10.47 -0.02 -25.14
CA PRO A 167 11.89 0.09 -24.80
C PRO A 167 12.39 1.52 -25.10
N PRO A 168 13.32 2.07 -24.30
CA PRO A 168 13.98 3.32 -24.64
C PRO A 168 14.67 3.17 -26.02
N ALA A 169 14.48 4.16 -26.89
CA ALA A 169 14.84 4.14 -28.31
C ALA A 169 16.34 3.97 -28.64
N GLY A 170 17.21 3.66 -27.68
CA GLY A 170 18.66 3.55 -27.87
C GLY A 170 19.21 2.14 -28.11
N ALA A 171 18.47 1.07 -27.79
CA ALA A 171 19.01 -0.30 -27.86
C ALA A 171 19.00 -0.94 -29.26
N ALA A 172 18.41 -0.28 -30.26
CA ALA A 172 18.35 -0.77 -31.65
C ALA A 172 19.42 -0.16 -32.57
N ALA A 173 20.23 0.81 -32.08
CA ALA A 173 21.20 1.54 -32.90
C ALA A 173 22.66 1.07 -32.72
N GLU A 174 22.97 0.22 -31.73
CA GLU A 174 24.34 -0.24 -31.47
C GLU A 174 24.72 -1.54 -32.22
N GLY A 175 23.81 -2.11 -33.03
CA GLY A 175 24.05 -3.36 -33.76
C GLY A 175 24.44 -3.23 -35.25
N GLU A 176 24.39 -2.02 -35.82
CA GLU A 176 24.57 -1.79 -37.27
C GLU A 176 25.87 -1.02 -37.59
N GLY A 177 26.80 -0.91 -36.63
CA GLY A 177 28.01 -0.06 -36.73
C GLY A 177 29.33 -0.79 -36.89
N ASP A 178 29.37 -2.13 -36.77
CA ASP A 178 30.57 -2.95 -36.99
C ASP A 178 30.38 -3.77 -38.29
N ALA A 179 30.55 -3.08 -39.42
CA ALA A 179 30.71 -3.68 -40.75
C ALA A 179 31.95 -3.11 -41.42
#